data_AF-A0A0T8T628-F1
#
_entry.id   AF-A0A0T8T628-F1
#
_cell.length_a   1.000
_cell.length_b   1.000
_cell.length_c   1.000
_cell.angle_alpha   90.00
_cell.angle_beta   90.00
_cell.angle_gamma   90.00
#
_symmetry.space_group_name_H-M   'P 1'
#
loop_
_entity.id
_entity.type
_entity.pdbx_description
1 polymer ?
#
loop_
_entity_poly.entity_id
_entity_poly.type
_entity_poly.pdbx_seq_one_letter_code
_entity_poly.pdbx_strand_id
1 'polypeptide(L)'
;MNELINVTLNENQEPVVSARQLHQTLEVKKRFSAWFEANSKLFIENEDFTSVQTGTVVNNGAIKPLQDYALTLDMAKQLAMMSRTIKGAEIRQYFIQVEKDFNSPEKIMARALLMADQKVHKLEAQIEADRPKVLFADAVSASKSSCLIGELAKILKQNGIDIGQNKLFQWLRSNGYLISRRGESWNQPTQKSMQLGLFELKKTNINHADGHTTVSTTTKVTGKGQQYFINKFLNQEYLTG
;
A
#
# COMPACT_ATOMS: atom_id res chain seq x y z
N MET A 1 31.66 -25.31 10.38
CA MET A 1 32.56 -24.18 10.07
C MET A 1 32.55 -23.27 11.29
N ASN A 2 33.70 -22.86 11.82
CA ASN A 2 33.70 -21.91 12.94
C ASN A 2 33.33 -20.52 12.40
N GLU A 3 32.30 -19.91 12.96
CA GLU A 3 31.88 -18.55 12.60
C GLU A 3 32.94 -17.56 13.07
N LEU A 4 33.71 -17.00 12.13
CA LEU A 4 34.76 -16.01 12.42
C LEU A 4 34.15 -14.62 12.69
N ILE A 5 33.07 -14.29 11.98
CA ILE A 5 32.36 -13.01 12.04
C ILE A 5 30.87 -13.30 11.83
N ASN A 6 30.00 -12.60 12.56
CA ASN A 6 28.54 -12.74 12.38
C ASN A 6 28.10 -12.05 11.08
N VAL A 7 27.38 -12.79 10.24
CA VAL A 7 26.79 -12.27 8.99
C VAL A 7 25.26 -12.31 9.13
N THR A 8 24.64 -11.15 9.05
CA THR A 8 23.17 -10.98 9.17
C THR A 8 22.56 -10.61 7.82
N LEU A 9 21.23 -10.66 7.70
CA LEU A 9 20.52 -10.20 6.50
C LEU A 9 19.92 -8.81 6.72
N ASN A 10 20.01 -7.94 5.71
CA ASN A 10 19.35 -6.62 5.71
C ASN A 10 17.86 -6.76 5.30
N GLU A 11 17.17 -5.62 5.17
CA GLU A 11 15.76 -5.57 4.74
C GLU A 11 15.52 -6.16 3.34
N ASN A 12 16.53 -6.12 2.48
CA ASN A 12 16.51 -6.70 1.13
C ASN A 12 16.92 -8.18 1.10
N GLN A 13 17.09 -8.81 2.26
CA GLN A 13 17.62 -10.18 2.43
C GLN A 13 19.04 -10.39 1.88
N GLU A 14 19.85 -9.34 1.87
CA GLU A 14 21.25 -9.40 1.44
C GLU A 14 22.16 -9.55 2.67
N PRO A 15 23.24 -10.34 2.56
CA PRO A 15 24.17 -10.56 3.66
C PRO A 15 25.01 -9.31 3.93
N VAL A 16 25.00 -8.88 5.19
CA VAL A 16 25.72 -7.72 5.69
C VAL A 16 26.50 -8.04 6.96
N VAL A 17 27.54 -7.25 7.21
CA VAL A 17 28.48 -7.42 8.33
C VAL A 17 28.68 -6.10 9.07
N SER A 18 28.79 -6.16 10.40
CA SER A 18 29.15 -4.99 11.21
C SER A 18 30.59 -4.54 10.93
N ALA A 19 30.76 -3.26 10.59
CA ALA A 19 32.06 -2.65 10.40
C ALA A 19 32.91 -2.70 11.68
N ARG A 20 32.31 -2.49 12.85
CA ARG A 20 32.99 -2.62 14.14
C ARG A 20 33.45 -4.04 14.41
N GLN A 21 32.60 -5.02 14.14
CA GLN A 21 32.97 -6.42 14.33
C GLN A 21 34.11 -6.80 13.39
N LEU A 22 34.06 -6.38 12.12
CA LEU A 22 35.14 -6.59 11.16
C LEU A 22 36.44 -5.91 11.63
N HIS A 23 36.38 -4.66 12.07
CA HIS A 23 37.53 -3.91 12.59
C HIS A 23 38.20 -4.60 13.79
N GLN A 24 37.39 -5.05 14.76
CA GLN A 24 37.87 -5.79 15.93
C GLN A 24 38.49 -7.12 15.52
N THR A 25 37.82 -7.85 14.63
CA THR A 25 38.28 -9.17 14.19
C THR A 25 39.55 -9.07 13.36
N LEU A 26 39.77 -7.99 12.60
CA LEU A 26 41.02 -7.72 11.89
C LEU A 26 42.19 -7.29 12.80
N GLU A 27 41.95 -7.07 14.10
CA GLU A 27 42.96 -6.61 15.08
C GLU A 27 43.65 -5.30 14.68
N VAL A 28 42.91 -4.40 14.06
CA VAL A 28 43.45 -3.12 13.61
C VAL A 28 43.71 -2.19 14.80
N LYS A 29 44.98 -1.79 14.97
CA LYS A 29 45.41 -0.89 16.06
C LYS A 29 44.81 0.52 15.98
N LYS A 30 44.48 1.00 14.77
CA LYS A 30 43.89 2.33 14.55
C LYS A 30 42.49 2.37 15.15
N ARG A 31 42.11 3.47 15.82
CA ARG A 31 40.75 3.66 16.35
C ARG A 31 39.69 3.45 15.26
N PHE A 32 38.56 2.82 15.59
CA PHE A 32 37.50 2.47 14.64
C PHE A 32 37.08 3.63 13.74
N SER A 33 36.76 4.81 14.31
CA SER A 33 36.28 5.96 13.52
C SER A 33 37.28 6.41 12.45
N ALA A 34 38.57 6.52 12.81
CA ALA A 34 39.60 6.92 11.87
C ALA A 34 40.02 5.79 10.92
N TRP A 35 39.81 4.53 11.30
CA TRP A 35 39.96 3.40 10.39
C TRP A 35 38.85 3.42 9.35
N PHE A 36 37.60 3.56 9.76
CA PHE A 36 36.45 3.55 8.88
C PHE A 36 36.53 4.72 7.88
N GLU A 37 36.72 5.95 8.37
CA GLU A 37 36.88 7.16 7.54
C GLU A 37 37.99 7.03 6.47
N ALA A 38 39.08 6.33 6.80
CA ALA A 38 40.17 6.12 5.86
C ALA A 38 39.85 5.07 4.79
N ASN A 39 39.11 4.02 5.16
CA ASN A 39 38.85 2.88 4.29
C ASN A 39 37.52 2.97 3.54
N SER A 40 36.58 3.83 3.96
CA SER A 40 35.28 4.02 3.30
C SER A 40 35.36 4.98 2.09
N LYS A 41 36.50 5.62 1.83
CA LYS A 41 36.64 6.69 0.82
C LYS A 41 36.31 6.29 -0.62
N LEU A 42 36.47 5.02 -0.95
CA LEU A 42 36.20 4.48 -2.29
C LEU A 42 34.86 3.74 -2.37
N PHE A 43 34.05 3.83 -1.31
CA PHE A 43 32.77 3.15 -1.19
C PHE A 43 31.65 4.18 -1.08
N ILE A 44 30.46 3.80 -1.52
CA ILE A 44 29.29 4.66 -1.61
C ILE A 44 28.32 4.34 -0.47
N GLU A 45 27.94 5.37 0.29
CA GLU A 45 26.92 5.24 1.33
C GLU A 45 25.55 4.93 0.71
N ASN A 46 24.83 3.99 1.30
CA ASN A 46 23.58 3.37 0.83
C ASN A 46 23.73 2.39 -0.35
N GLU A 47 24.95 2.15 -0.85
CA GLU A 47 25.24 1.07 -1.79
C GLU A 47 26.15 0.01 -1.14
N ASP A 48 27.32 0.43 -0.68
CA ASP A 48 28.33 -0.47 -0.08
C ASP A 48 28.18 -0.59 1.45
N PHE A 49 27.64 0.45 2.09
CA PHE A 49 27.40 0.47 3.53
C PHE A 49 26.27 1.40 3.92
N THR A 50 25.65 1.14 5.08
CA THR A 50 24.63 2.01 5.70
C THR A 50 24.98 2.31 7.15
N SER A 51 24.70 3.54 7.59
CA SER A 51 24.88 3.96 8.98
C SER A 51 23.88 3.27 9.91
N VAL A 52 24.37 2.62 10.95
CA VAL A 52 23.54 1.98 11.99
C VAL A 52 24.06 2.33 13.39
N GLN A 53 23.19 2.31 14.39
CA GLN A 53 23.60 2.52 15.78
C GLN A 53 23.62 1.19 16.52
N THR A 54 24.70 0.94 17.25
CA THR A 54 24.83 -0.18 18.19
C THR A 54 24.82 0.35 19.62
N GLY A 55 24.42 -0.47 20.58
CA GLY A 55 24.44 -0.13 22.00
C GLY A 55 25.63 -0.76 22.72
N THR A 56 26.22 -0.06 23.68
CA THR A 56 27.12 -0.67 24.67
C THR A 56 26.73 -0.26 26.07
N VAL A 57 26.67 -1.24 26.98
CA VAL A 57 26.37 -1.00 28.39
C VAL A 57 27.57 -0.31 29.05
N VAL A 58 27.34 0.82 29.69
CA VAL A 58 28.34 1.53 30.49
C VAL A 58 28.25 1.12 31.97
N ASN A 59 29.25 1.48 32.78
CA ASN A 59 29.40 1.01 34.17
C ASN A 59 28.18 1.26 35.08
N ASN A 60 27.29 2.19 34.73
CA ASN A 60 26.05 2.49 35.46
C ASN A 60 24.82 1.73 34.92
N GLY A 61 25.00 0.76 34.02
CA GLY A 61 23.93 -0.01 33.39
C GLY A 61 23.22 0.68 32.22
N ALA A 62 23.51 1.96 31.94
CA ALA A 62 22.92 2.66 30.79
C ALA A 62 23.51 2.15 29.47
N ILE A 63 22.71 2.18 28.40
CA ILE A 63 23.18 1.85 27.05
C ILE A 63 23.61 3.13 26.34
N LYS A 64 24.89 3.23 25.99
CA LYS A 64 25.43 4.33 25.18
C LYS A 64 25.32 3.96 23.69
N PRO A 65 24.71 4.81 22.85
CA PRO A 65 24.73 4.59 21.41
C PRO A 65 26.14 4.78 20.85
N LEU A 66 26.55 3.86 20.00
CA LEU A 66 27.80 3.87 19.25
C LEU A 66 27.50 3.80 17.76
N GLN A 67 28.11 4.70 17.00
CA GLN A 67 28.04 4.68 15.55
C GLN A 67 28.70 3.42 15.00
N ASP A 68 28.00 2.65 14.18
CA ASP A 68 28.51 1.50 13.43
C ASP A 68 28.01 1.58 11.98
N TYR A 69 28.43 0.65 11.13
CA TYR A 69 28.00 0.57 9.74
C TYR A 69 27.72 -0.89 9.36
N ALA A 70 26.60 -1.12 8.68
CA ALA A 70 26.31 -2.39 8.04
C ALA A 70 26.96 -2.38 6.66
N LEU A 71 27.93 -3.27 6.44
CA LEU A 71 28.70 -3.38 5.20
C LEU A 71 28.14 -4.50 4.33
N THR A 72 28.09 -4.32 3.02
CA THR A 72 27.90 -5.43 2.09
C THR A 72 29.03 -6.44 2.21
N LEU A 73 28.76 -7.72 1.87
CA LEU A 73 29.84 -8.71 1.80
C LEU A 73 30.96 -8.29 0.83
N ASP A 74 30.63 -7.60 -0.26
CA ASP A 74 31.62 -7.10 -1.22
C ASP A 74 32.58 -6.10 -0.61
N MET A 75 32.06 -5.09 0.09
CA MET A 75 32.88 -4.13 0.82
C MET A 75 33.71 -4.84 1.91
N ALA A 76 33.09 -5.74 2.68
CA ALA A 76 33.78 -6.47 3.76
C ALA A 76 34.95 -7.33 3.23
N LYS A 77 34.78 -8.01 2.09
CA LYS A 77 35.86 -8.76 1.39
C LYS A 77 37.02 -7.84 0.99
N GLN A 78 36.71 -6.66 0.43
CA GLN A 78 37.73 -5.69 0.02
C GLN A 78 38.51 -5.15 1.23
N LEU A 79 37.82 -4.79 2.32
CA LEU A 79 38.46 -4.34 3.56
C LEU A 79 39.36 -5.41 4.19
N ALA A 80 38.91 -6.66 4.22
CA ALA A 80 39.70 -7.78 4.70
C ALA A 80 40.97 -7.96 3.86
N MET A 81 40.86 -7.84 2.53
CA MET A 81 42.00 -7.89 1.59
C MET A 81 42.98 -6.72 1.80
N MET A 82 42.47 -5.50 1.97
CA MET A 82 43.26 -4.28 2.15
C MET A 82 44.06 -4.27 3.46
N SER A 83 43.64 -5.06 4.46
CA SER A 83 44.39 -5.19 5.72
C SER A 83 45.80 -5.77 5.52
N ARG A 84 46.02 -6.57 4.46
CA ARG A 84 47.30 -7.24 4.14
C ARG A 84 47.87 -8.05 5.33
N THR A 85 46.99 -8.72 6.07
CA THR A 85 47.35 -9.60 7.20
C THR A 85 46.90 -11.04 6.96
N ILE A 86 47.51 -12.00 7.67
CA ILE A 86 47.08 -13.42 7.65
C ILE A 86 45.61 -13.53 8.07
N LYS A 87 45.24 -12.84 9.15
CA LYS A 87 43.87 -12.79 9.67
C LYS A 87 42.89 -12.19 8.65
N GLY A 88 43.30 -11.15 7.93
CA GLY A 88 42.53 -10.60 6.81
C GLY A 88 42.32 -11.59 5.67
N ALA A 89 43.32 -12.42 5.36
CA ALA A 89 43.18 -13.48 4.36
C ALA A 89 42.19 -14.57 4.81
N GLU A 90 42.23 -14.98 6.08
CA GLU A 90 41.29 -15.94 6.67
C GLU A 90 39.84 -15.41 6.65
N ILE A 91 39.64 -14.16 7.09
CA ILE A 91 38.33 -13.50 7.09
C ILE A 91 37.79 -13.36 5.66
N ARG A 92 38.65 -12.97 4.71
CA ARG A 92 38.26 -12.89 3.30
C ARG A 92 37.82 -14.24 2.76
N GLN A 93 38.55 -15.31 3.09
CA GLN A 93 38.19 -16.67 2.66
C GLN A 93 36.85 -17.12 3.27
N TYR A 94 36.60 -16.76 4.53
CA TYR A 94 35.32 -16.97 5.19
C TYR A 94 34.18 -16.24 4.47
N PHE A 95 34.32 -14.95 4.15
CA PHE A 95 33.30 -14.22 3.41
C PHE A 95 33.04 -14.77 2.01
N ILE A 96 34.08 -15.23 1.31
CA ILE A 96 33.93 -15.91 0.01
C ILE A 96 33.10 -17.18 0.17
N GLN A 97 33.31 -17.95 1.25
CA GLN A 97 32.53 -19.16 1.50
C GLN A 97 31.07 -18.82 1.84
N VAL A 98 30.83 -17.81 2.69
CA VAL A 98 29.48 -17.34 3.01
C VAL A 98 28.75 -16.89 1.75
N GLU A 99 29.41 -16.14 0.86
CA GLU A 99 28.84 -15.71 -0.41
C GLU A 99 28.52 -16.89 -1.34
N LYS A 100 29.40 -17.90 -1.41
CA LYS A 100 29.14 -19.12 -2.19
C LYS A 100 27.95 -19.90 -1.64
N ASP A 101 27.86 -20.03 -0.32
CA ASP A 101 26.75 -20.72 0.33
C ASP A 101 25.45 -19.94 0.12
N PHE A 102 25.49 -18.61 0.24
CA PHE A 102 24.35 -17.72 -0.03
C PHE A 102 23.87 -17.79 -1.49
N ASN A 103 24.79 -17.95 -2.43
CA ASN A 103 24.52 -18.10 -3.86
C ASN A 103 24.36 -19.56 -4.33
N SER A 104 24.31 -20.52 -3.41
CA SER A 104 24.03 -21.92 -3.77
C SER A 104 22.63 -22.05 -4.35
N PRO A 105 22.40 -22.90 -5.38
CA PRO A 105 21.10 -23.07 -6.00
C PRO A 105 19.97 -23.33 -4.99
N GLU A 106 20.25 -24.11 -3.95
CA GLU A 106 19.31 -24.45 -2.89
C GLU A 106 18.91 -23.21 -2.07
N LYS A 107 19.87 -22.36 -1.70
CA LYS A 107 19.59 -21.13 -0.96
C LYS A 107 18.90 -20.09 -1.82
N ILE A 108 19.27 -19.98 -3.09
CA ILE A 108 18.61 -19.10 -4.07
C ILE A 108 17.13 -19.51 -4.26
N MET A 109 16.85 -20.81 -4.35
CA MET A 109 15.49 -21.31 -4.47
C MET A 109 14.67 -21.06 -3.19
N ALA A 110 15.26 -21.30 -2.02
CA ALA A 110 14.60 -21.08 -0.74
C ALA A 110 14.18 -19.62 -0.54
N ARG A 111 15.06 -18.64 -0.85
CA ARG A 111 14.72 -17.22 -0.78
C ARG A 111 13.63 -16.83 -1.80
N ALA A 112 13.71 -17.36 -3.02
CA ALA A 112 12.74 -17.08 -4.06
C ALA A 112 11.34 -17.58 -3.66
N LEU A 113 11.26 -18.76 -3.05
CA LEU A 113 10.01 -19.31 -2.52
C LEU A 113 9.43 -18.44 -1.40
N LEU A 114 10.26 -18.01 -0.45
CA LEU A 114 9.84 -17.16 0.65
C LEU A 114 9.35 -15.79 0.16
N MET A 115 10.05 -15.18 -0.80
CA MET A 115 9.61 -13.93 -1.42
C MET A 115 8.31 -14.09 -2.21
N ALA A 116 8.13 -15.21 -2.91
CA ALA A 116 6.90 -15.52 -3.63
C ALA A 116 5.72 -15.67 -2.66
N ASP A 117 5.91 -16.38 -1.54
CA ASP A 117 4.91 -16.57 -0.50
C ASP A 117 4.47 -15.24 0.13
N GLN A 118 5.44 -14.39 0.53
CA GLN A 118 5.15 -13.04 1.02
C GLN A 118 4.39 -12.19 0.00
N LYS A 119 4.71 -12.33 -1.28
CA LYS A 119 4.01 -11.61 -2.35
C LYS A 119 2.59 -12.13 -2.54
N VAL A 120 2.38 -13.44 -2.48
CA VAL A 120 1.05 -14.06 -2.53
C VAL A 120 0.21 -13.53 -1.37
N HIS A 121 0.70 -13.55 -0.14
CA HIS A 121 -0.04 -13.02 1.00
C HIS A 121 -0.37 -11.53 0.90
N LYS A 122 0.56 -10.71 0.40
CA LYS A 122 0.28 -9.28 0.13
C LYS A 122 -0.79 -9.10 -0.93
N LEU A 123 -0.74 -9.89 -2.01
CA LEU A 123 -1.73 -9.85 -3.07
C LEU A 123 -3.10 -10.36 -2.60
N GLU A 124 -3.15 -11.41 -1.80
CA GLU A 124 -4.38 -11.92 -1.18
C GLU A 124 -5.03 -10.86 -0.28
N ALA A 125 -4.24 -10.19 0.57
CA ALA A 125 -4.73 -9.09 1.39
C ALA A 125 -5.26 -7.93 0.54
N GLN A 126 -4.60 -7.61 -0.58
CA GLN A 126 -5.05 -6.60 -1.52
C GLN A 126 -6.34 -7.01 -2.23
N ILE A 127 -6.46 -8.27 -2.66
CA ILE A 127 -7.66 -8.82 -3.29
C ILE A 127 -8.84 -8.78 -2.31
N GLU A 128 -8.62 -9.11 -1.04
CA GLU A 128 -9.66 -9.00 -0.01
C GLU A 128 -10.10 -7.55 0.18
N ALA A 129 -9.16 -6.60 0.23
CA ALA A 129 -9.45 -5.18 0.34
C ALA A 129 -10.19 -4.62 -0.89
N ASP A 130 -9.89 -5.14 -2.09
CA ASP A 130 -10.50 -4.71 -3.35
C ASP A 130 -11.74 -5.52 -3.75
N ARG A 131 -12.04 -6.63 -3.05
CA ARG A 131 -13.25 -7.45 -3.21
C ARG A 131 -14.55 -6.64 -3.30
N PRO A 132 -14.83 -5.66 -2.42
CA PRO A 132 -16.05 -4.85 -2.53
C PRO A 132 -16.07 -3.96 -3.78
N LYS A 133 -14.91 -3.56 -4.33
CA LYS A 133 -14.83 -2.76 -5.56
C LYS A 133 -15.06 -3.61 -6.81
N VAL A 134 -14.52 -4.83 -6.85
CA VAL A 134 -14.59 -5.74 -8.01
C VAL A 134 -15.99 -6.32 -8.19
N LEU A 135 -16.60 -6.82 -7.12
CA LEU A 135 -18.00 -7.32 -7.14
C LEU A 135 -18.99 -6.25 -7.67
N PHE A 136 -18.63 -4.99 -7.54
CA PHE A 136 -19.48 -3.86 -7.90
C PHE A 136 -19.30 -3.37 -9.35
N ALA A 137 -18.08 -3.40 -9.90
CA ALA A 137 -17.83 -3.08 -11.30
C ALA A 137 -18.64 -3.99 -12.25
N ASP A 138 -18.74 -5.27 -11.91
CA ASP A 138 -19.49 -6.26 -12.69
C ASP A 138 -21.02 -6.07 -12.57
N ALA A 139 -21.53 -5.72 -11.38
CA ALA A 139 -22.96 -5.53 -11.15
C ALA A 139 -23.56 -4.31 -11.88
N VAL A 140 -22.79 -3.22 -12.03
CA VAL A 140 -23.29 -1.97 -12.64
C VAL A 140 -22.93 -1.82 -14.11
N SER A 141 -21.88 -2.49 -14.61
CA SER A 141 -21.61 -2.58 -16.04
C SER A 141 -22.72 -3.30 -16.81
N ALA A 142 -23.46 -4.20 -16.15
CA ALA A 142 -24.53 -4.98 -16.77
C ALA A 142 -25.81 -4.17 -17.10
N SER A 143 -26.09 -3.03 -16.46
CA SER A 143 -27.32 -2.27 -16.69
C SER A 143 -27.05 -0.98 -17.47
N LYS A 144 -27.20 -1.03 -18.81
CA LYS A 144 -27.16 0.15 -19.68
C LYS A 144 -28.43 1.02 -19.59
N SER A 145 -29.41 0.63 -18.77
CA SER A 145 -30.71 1.28 -18.63
C SER A 145 -30.79 2.17 -17.38
N SER A 146 -31.61 3.22 -17.45
CA SER A 146 -31.89 4.09 -16.31
C SER A 146 -32.86 3.42 -15.33
N CYS A 147 -32.60 3.58 -14.04
CA CYS A 147 -33.40 3.00 -12.96
C CYS A 147 -34.09 4.08 -12.11
N LEU A 148 -35.14 3.71 -11.38
CA LEU A 148 -35.76 4.61 -10.41
C LEU A 148 -34.84 4.78 -9.19
N ILE A 149 -34.93 5.93 -8.51
CA ILE A 149 -34.16 6.17 -7.27
C ILE A 149 -34.49 5.11 -6.19
N GLY A 150 -35.72 4.61 -6.15
CA GLY A 150 -36.11 3.50 -5.27
C GLY A 150 -35.43 2.17 -5.61
N GLU A 151 -35.16 1.91 -6.90
CA GLU A 151 -34.40 0.74 -7.34
C GLU A 151 -32.92 0.87 -6.96
N LEU A 152 -32.34 2.06 -7.17
CA LEU A 152 -30.98 2.36 -6.68
C LEU A 152 -30.85 2.14 -5.16
N ALA A 153 -31.85 2.55 -4.36
CA ALA A 153 -31.84 2.30 -2.91
C ALA A 153 -31.83 0.80 -2.56
N LYS A 154 -32.59 -0.02 -3.29
CA LYS A 154 -32.58 -1.48 -3.10
C LYS A 154 -31.22 -2.08 -3.46
N ILE A 155 -30.62 -1.64 -4.56
CA ILE A 155 -29.28 -2.07 -4.98
C ILE A 155 -28.25 -1.70 -3.91
N LEU A 156 -28.26 -0.47 -3.40
CA LEU A 156 -27.38 -0.02 -2.32
C LEU A 156 -27.53 -0.91 -1.08
N LYS A 157 -28.77 -1.21 -0.67
CA LYS A 157 -29.05 -2.09 0.47
C LYS A 157 -28.58 -3.53 0.28
N GLN A 158 -28.72 -4.09 -0.92
CA GLN A 158 -28.20 -5.43 -1.24
C GLN A 158 -26.67 -5.48 -1.19
N ASN A 159 -26.00 -4.36 -1.43
CA ASN A 159 -24.53 -4.24 -1.42
C ASN A 159 -23.99 -3.72 -0.07
N GLY A 160 -24.73 -3.92 1.02
CA GLY A 160 -24.26 -3.64 2.38
C GLY A 160 -24.53 -2.22 2.90
N ILE A 161 -25.01 -1.29 2.07
CA ILE A 161 -25.30 0.08 2.48
C ILE A 161 -26.75 0.18 2.99
N ASP A 162 -26.97 0.24 4.31
CA ASP A 162 -28.33 0.30 4.89
C ASP A 162 -29.03 1.65 4.68
N ILE A 163 -29.52 1.87 3.45
CA ILE A 163 -30.28 3.07 3.06
C ILE A 163 -31.61 2.70 2.40
N GLY A 164 -32.70 3.20 2.98
CA GLY A 164 -34.04 3.09 2.41
C GLY A 164 -34.33 4.19 1.39
N GLN A 165 -35.32 3.97 0.53
CA GLN A 165 -35.74 4.93 -0.52
C GLN A 165 -35.91 6.36 0.02
N ASN A 166 -36.68 6.56 1.09
CA ASN A 166 -36.94 7.90 1.64
C ASN A 166 -35.66 8.58 2.16
N LYS A 167 -34.76 7.81 2.79
CA LYS A 167 -33.46 8.29 3.26
C LYS A 167 -32.58 8.71 2.07
N LEU A 168 -32.57 7.92 0.99
CA LEU A 168 -31.82 8.26 -0.23
C LEU A 168 -32.35 9.55 -0.87
N PHE A 169 -33.66 9.73 -0.99
CA PHE A 169 -34.25 10.98 -1.48
C PHE A 169 -33.88 12.18 -0.61
N GLN A 170 -33.84 12.01 0.71
CA GLN A 170 -33.41 13.07 1.63
C GLN A 170 -31.93 13.40 1.43
N TRP A 171 -31.06 12.40 1.40
CA TRP A 171 -29.62 12.58 1.21
C TRP A 171 -29.32 13.27 -0.13
N LEU A 172 -29.97 12.86 -1.21
CA LEU A 172 -29.81 13.47 -2.53
C LEU A 172 -30.21 14.96 -2.54
N ARG A 173 -31.26 15.34 -1.81
CA ARG A 173 -31.66 16.74 -1.66
C ARG A 173 -30.68 17.53 -0.80
N SER A 174 -30.28 16.98 0.35
CA SER A 174 -29.33 17.62 1.27
C SER A 174 -27.95 17.83 0.63
N ASN A 175 -27.53 16.95 -0.27
CA ASN A 175 -26.26 17.05 -1.00
C ASN A 175 -26.36 17.81 -2.34
N GLY A 176 -27.51 18.44 -2.64
CA GLY A 176 -27.69 19.28 -3.83
C GLY A 176 -27.78 18.51 -5.15
N TYR A 177 -28.07 17.21 -5.12
CA TYR A 177 -28.31 16.41 -6.31
C TYR A 177 -29.73 16.59 -6.85
N LEU A 178 -30.69 16.66 -5.93
CA LEU A 178 -32.09 16.97 -6.22
C LEU A 178 -32.50 18.30 -5.59
N ILE A 179 -33.49 18.95 -6.18
CA ILE A 179 -34.06 20.20 -5.69
C ILE A 179 -34.83 19.92 -4.38
N SER A 180 -34.49 20.69 -3.35
CA SER A 180 -35.09 20.64 -2.01
C SER A 180 -36.19 21.68 -1.80
N ARG A 181 -36.47 22.54 -2.78
CA ARG A 181 -37.57 23.52 -2.71
C ARG A 181 -38.90 22.80 -2.94
N ARG A 182 -39.86 22.99 -2.02
CA ARG A 182 -41.22 22.46 -2.16
C ARG A 182 -41.92 23.12 -3.36
N GLY A 183 -42.60 22.31 -4.17
CA GLY A 183 -43.28 22.74 -5.39
C GLY A 183 -43.14 21.70 -6.51
N GLU A 184 -43.45 22.10 -7.74
CA GLU A 184 -43.41 21.22 -8.92
C GLU A 184 -42.01 20.68 -9.24
N SER A 185 -40.97 21.41 -8.83
CA SER A 185 -39.58 21.01 -9.01
C SER A 185 -39.04 20.12 -7.88
N TRP A 186 -39.85 19.78 -6.89
CA TRP A 186 -39.43 18.88 -5.81
C TRP A 186 -38.97 17.53 -6.37
N ASN A 187 -37.83 17.04 -5.90
CA ASN A 187 -37.17 15.81 -6.39
C ASN A 187 -36.73 15.84 -7.87
N GLN A 188 -36.78 16.98 -8.55
CA GLN A 188 -36.13 17.14 -9.86
C GLN A 188 -34.61 17.29 -9.69
N PRO A 189 -33.80 16.82 -10.64
CA PRO A 189 -32.35 16.94 -10.57
C PRO A 189 -31.92 18.40 -10.70
N THR A 190 -30.89 18.78 -9.96
CA THR A 190 -30.29 20.11 -10.09
C THR A 190 -29.56 20.25 -11.42
N GLN A 191 -29.37 21.49 -11.88
CA GLN A 191 -28.61 21.76 -13.11
C GLN A 191 -27.22 21.12 -13.09
N LYS A 192 -26.54 21.16 -11.94
CA LYS A 192 -25.26 20.48 -11.71
C LYS A 192 -25.34 18.98 -11.97
N SER A 193 -26.38 18.33 -11.45
CA SER A 193 -26.54 16.87 -11.58
C SER A 193 -26.92 16.43 -12.99
N MET A 194 -27.64 17.28 -13.71
CA MET A 194 -27.94 17.11 -15.14
C MET A 194 -26.68 17.27 -15.99
N GLN A 195 -25.85 18.28 -15.74
CA GLN A 195 -24.56 18.48 -16.44
C GLN A 195 -23.60 17.32 -16.20
N LEU A 196 -23.60 16.75 -14.99
CA LEU A 196 -22.81 15.55 -14.68
C LEU A 196 -23.37 14.28 -15.35
N GLY A 197 -24.59 14.32 -15.90
CA GLY A 197 -25.25 13.19 -16.56
C GLY A 197 -25.69 12.10 -15.59
N LEU A 198 -25.96 12.44 -14.32
CA LEU A 198 -26.30 11.48 -13.26
C LEU A 198 -27.78 11.05 -13.30
N PHE A 199 -28.63 11.91 -13.85
CA PHE A 199 -30.08 11.68 -13.91
C PHE A 199 -30.63 11.99 -15.29
N GLU A 200 -31.79 11.41 -15.56
CA GLU A 200 -32.63 11.74 -16.70
C GLU A 200 -34.08 11.92 -16.23
N LEU A 201 -34.87 12.66 -17.02
CA LEU A 201 -36.27 12.93 -16.73
C LEU A 201 -37.18 12.14 -17.66
N LYS A 202 -38.10 11.36 -17.09
CA LYS A 202 -39.17 10.70 -17.82
C LYS A 202 -40.47 11.47 -17.60
N LYS A 203 -41.07 11.99 -18.68
CA LYS A 203 -42.42 12.58 -18.65
C LYS A 203 -43.47 11.50 -18.89
N THR A 204 -44.57 11.54 -18.15
CA THR A 204 -45.71 10.63 -18.29
C THR A 204 -46.99 11.46 -18.30
N ASN A 205 -47.80 11.29 -19.33
CA ASN A 205 -49.10 11.94 -19.43
C ASN A 205 -50.14 11.13 -18.65
N ILE A 206 -50.86 11.79 -17.77
CA ILE A 206 -51.95 11.23 -16.97
C ILE A 206 -53.22 11.90 -17.46
N ASN A 207 -54.07 11.12 -18.13
CA ASN A 207 -55.38 11.57 -18.59
C ASN A 207 -56.41 11.32 -17.49
N HIS A 208 -57.16 12.34 -17.14
CA HIS A 208 -58.21 12.27 -16.13
C HIS A 208 -59.59 12.10 -16.78
N ALA A 209 -60.55 11.58 -16.01
CA ALA A 209 -61.90 11.25 -16.51
C ALA A 209 -62.72 12.49 -16.92
N ASP A 210 -62.32 13.67 -16.46
CA ASP A 210 -62.89 14.99 -16.78
C ASP A 210 -62.26 15.65 -18.03
N GLY A 211 -61.37 14.94 -18.73
CA GLY A 211 -60.83 15.36 -20.03
C GLY A 211 -59.56 16.22 -19.98
N HIS A 212 -59.05 16.57 -18.79
CA HIS A 212 -57.76 17.26 -18.69
C HIS A 212 -56.57 16.28 -18.62
N THR A 213 -55.42 16.71 -19.17
CA THR A 213 -54.16 15.94 -19.12
C THR A 213 -53.18 16.62 -18.17
N THR A 214 -52.63 15.86 -17.23
CA THR A 214 -51.52 16.31 -16.37
C THR A 214 -50.23 15.62 -16.78
N VAL A 215 -49.11 16.34 -16.74
CA VAL A 215 -47.78 15.79 -17.09
C VAL A 215 -46.99 15.56 -15.81
N SER A 216 -46.77 14.30 -15.46
CA SER A 216 -45.91 13.92 -14.34
C SER A 216 -44.48 13.72 -14.81
N THR A 217 -43.52 14.31 -14.10
CA THR A 217 -42.09 14.19 -14.40
C THR A 217 -41.41 13.34 -13.33
N THR A 218 -40.82 12.23 -13.73
CA THR A 218 -40.09 11.31 -12.83
C THR A 218 -38.59 11.38 -13.08
N THR A 219 -37.83 11.58 -12.01
CA THR A 219 -36.36 11.53 -12.04
C THR A 219 -35.87 10.09 -11.98
N LYS A 220 -35.04 9.70 -12.96
CA LYS A 220 -34.36 8.41 -13.02
C LYS A 220 -32.86 8.58 -12.95
N VAL A 221 -32.17 7.57 -12.43
CA VAL A 221 -30.70 7.54 -12.33
C VAL A 221 -30.15 6.84 -13.57
N THR A 222 -29.26 7.52 -14.29
CA THR A 222 -28.58 6.93 -15.46
C THR A 222 -27.59 5.85 -15.01
N GLY A 223 -27.11 4.98 -15.91
CA GLY A 223 -26.05 4.03 -15.57
C GLY A 223 -24.80 4.71 -14.98
N LYS A 224 -24.44 5.88 -15.52
CA LYS A 224 -23.37 6.74 -14.97
C LYS A 224 -23.70 7.24 -13.55
N GLY A 225 -24.94 7.68 -13.33
CA GLY A 225 -25.42 8.10 -12.00
C GLY A 225 -25.37 6.98 -10.97
N GLN A 226 -25.73 5.75 -11.38
CA GLN A 226 -25.67 4.57 -10.51
C GLN A 226 -24.23 4.31 -10.06
N GLN A 227 -23.28 4.25 -10.99
CA GLN A 227 -21.84 4.13 -10.67
C GLN A 227 -21.37 5.24 -9.73
N TYR A 228 -21.75 6.48 -10.03
CA TYR A 228 -21.35 7.65 -9.26
C TYR A 228 -21.84 7.60 -7.81
N PHE A 229 -23.13 7.36 -7.58
CA PHE A 229 -23.67 7.38 -6.23
C PHE A 229 -23.18 6.21 -5.40
N ILE A 230 -23.02 5.03 -5.99
CA ILE A 230 -22.59 3.87 -5.24
C ILE A 230 -21.12 4.01 -4.84
N ASN A 231 -20.23 4.45 -5.74
CA ASN A 231 -18.85 4.80 -5.38
C ASN A 231 -18.81 5.88 -4.28
N LYS A 232 -19.72 6.85 -4.35
CA LYS A 232 -19.80 7.92 -3.36
C LYS A 232 -20.22 7.41 -1.97
N PHE A 233 -21.14 6.45 -1.88
CA PHE A 233 -21.53 5.87 -0.59
C PHE A 233 -20.50 4.88 -0.05
N LEU A 234 -19.88 4.05 -0.90
CA LEU A 234 -18.81 3.14 -0.49
C LEU A 234 -17.60 3.90 0.07
N ASN A 235 -17.19 5.00 -0.57
CA ASN A 235 -16.08 5.83 -0.07
C ASN A 235 -16.44 6.65 1.19
N GLN A 236 -17.73 6.83 1.51
CA GLN A 236 -18.14 7.56 2.72
C GLN A 236 -18.08 6.69 3.99
N GLU A 237 -18.21 5.37 3.90
CA GLU A 237 -17.89 4.47 5.02
C GLU A 237 -16.41 4.54 5.41
N TYR A 238 -15.49 4.77 4.46
CA TYR A 238 -14.07 4.99 4.74
C TYR A 238 -13.72 6.38 5.32
N LEU A 239 -14.67 7.31 5.36
CA LEU A 239 -14.47 8.67 5.90
C LEU A 239 -15.22 8.91 7.22
N THR A 240 -15.93 7.90 7.72
CA THR A 240 -16.64 7.95 9.01
C THR A 240 -16.17 6.88 10.00
N GLY A 241 -14.98 6.31 9.76
CA GLY A 241 -14.21 5.52 10.73
C GLY A 241 -13.11 6.36 11.38
#